data_AF-A0A1V3J8B4-F1
#
_entry.id   AF-A0A1V3J8B4-F1
#
_cell.length_a   1.000
_cell.length_b   1.000
_cell.length_c   1.000
_cell.angle_alpha   90.00
_cell.angle_beta   90.00
_cell.angle_gamma   90.00
#
_symmetry.space_group_name_H-M   'P 1'
#
loop_
_entity.id
_entity.type
_entity.pdbx_description
1 polymer ?
#
loop_
_entity_poly.entity_id
_entity_poly.type
_entity_poly.pdbx_seq_one_letter_code
_entity_poly.pdbx_strand_id
1 'polypeptide(L)'
;MIKLPKLAINECFKKIMQLQTVRKQNLPVSEVEVSLLRQKCEKLLKTKHRDYAYAIMGCTHSLLGETEIMISYFEKALEISPNDPQINYNYAIELLNNFQVPQAISQFRKAAELNSDLVFLFPILDSFLQLICIDEAQSVLDKIKSQVYCNKELGKNVEINASITGNQNLINGYTQLPKGDLVHIQTLIHQLHCLKMKNYPKNIAIEHTFDGKEKEFVYAIHDKVSPLEKIWQFDDELMQDFINFEEKHDIHLPYFTLMYQGA
;
A
#
# COMPACT_ATOMS: atom_id res chain seq x y z
N MET A 1 -31.15 17.37 -12.36
CA MET A 1 -31.32 16.59 -11.12
C MET A 1 -30.13 15.66 -10.93
N ILE A 2 -29.00 16.22 -10.51
CA ILE A 2 -27.67 15.59 -10.56
C ILE A 2 -27.23 15.22 -9.12
N LYS A 3 -26.89 13.94 -8.91
CA LYS A 3 -25.78 13.46 -8.04
C LYS A 3 -25.82 13.56 -6.50
N LEU A 4 -26.89 13.95 -5.80
CA LEU A 4 -26.87 14.06 -4.32
C LEU A 4 -26.26 12.85 -3.56
N PRO A 5 -26.61 11.58 -3.87
CA PRO A 5 -26.01 10.43 -3.19
C PRO A 5 -24.56 10.16 -3.58
N LYS A 6 -24.21 10.31 -4.87
CA LYS A 6 -22.83 10.12 -5.37
C LYS A 6 -21.88 11.19 -4.83
N LEU A 7 -22.35 12.43 -4.73
CA LEU A 7 -21.59 13.53 -4.13
C LEU A 7 -21.33 13.23 -2.65
N ALA A 8 -22.35 12.80 -1.90
CA ALA A 8 -22.21 12.44 -0.50
C ALA A 8 -21.23 11.27 -0.27
N ILE A 9 -21.28 10.24 -1.12
CA ILE A 9 -20.34 9.11 -1.08
C ILE A 9 -18.90 9.59 -1.34
N ASN A 10 -18.70 10.39 -2.39
CA ASN A 10 -17.38 10.94 -2.73
C ASN A 10 -16.83 11.84 -1.63
N GLU A 11 -17.66 12.65 -0.98
CA GLU A 11 -17.26 13.44 0.18
C GLU A 11 -16.82 12.57 1.36
N CYS A 12 -17.52 11.46 1.61
CA CYS A 12 -17.14 10.53 2.68
C CYS A 12 -15.78 9.89 2.40
N PHE A 13 -15.54 9.38 1.18
CA PHE A 13 -14.23 8.83 0.83
C PHE A 13 -13.13 9.88 0.84
N LYS A 14 -13.39 11.10 0.34
CA LYS A 14 -12.43 12.19 0.44
C LYS A 14 -12.07 12.48 1.90
N LYS A 15 -13.06 12.46 2.79
CA LYS A 15 -12.83 12.67 4.22
C LYS A 15 -12.07 11.51 4.87
N ILE A 16 -12.39 10.27 4.51
CA ILE A 16 -11.63 9.08 4.91
C ILE A 16 -10.18 9.21 4.49
N MET A 17 -9.89 9.55 3.24
CA MET A 17 -8.52 9.73 2.76
C MET A 17 -7.75 10.79 3.57
N GLN A 18 -8.41 11.90 3.92
CA GLN A 18 -7.81 12.91 4.81
C GLN A 18 -7.52 12.35 6.20
N LEU A 19 -8.49 11.66 6.82
CA LEU A 19 -8.32 11.04 8.13
C LEU A 19 -7.28 9.92 8.13
N GLN A 20 -7.14 9.20 7.02
CA GLN A 20 -6.09 8.21 6.81
C GLN A 20 -4.73 8.88 6.74
N THR A 21 -4.59 10.04 6.10
CA THR A 21 -3.34 10.81 6.13
C THR A 21 -3.01 11.24 7.55
N VAL A 22 -3.99 11.73 8.32
CA VAL A 22 -3.83 12.08 9.74
C VAL A 22 -3.41 10.85 10.56
N ARG A 23 -4.06 9.70 10.35
CA ARG A 23 -3.71 8.43 11.00
C ARG A 23 -2.33 7.93 10.59
N LYS A 24 -1.94 8.13 9.32
CA LYS A 24 -0.60 7.81 8.82
C LYS A 24 0.45 8.65 9.55
N GLN A 25 0.11 9.89 9.90
CA GLN A 25 0.89 10.79 10.74
C GLN A 25 0.83 10.45 12.25
N ASN A 26 0.21 9.31 12.63
CA ASN A 26 -0.12 8.94 14.01
C ASN A 26 -0.79 10.04 14.84
N LEU A 27 -1.40 11.01 14.18
CA LEU A 27 -2.22 12.00 14.84
C LEU A 27 -3.55 11.35 15.24
N PRO A 28 -4.14 11.74 16.39
CA PRO A 28 -5.42 11.20 16.82
C PRO A 28 -6.49 11.50 15.76
N VAL A 29 -7.16 10.44 15.30
CA VAL A 29 -8.29 10.57 14.39
C VAL A 29 -9.44 11.24 15.14
N SER A 30 -9.99 12.32 14.59
CA SER A 30 -11.06 13.07 15.24
C SER A 30 -12.33 12.23 15.42
N GLU A 31 -12.71 11.98 16.68
CA GLU A 31 -13.95 11.26 17.02
C GLU A 31 -15.21 11.95 16.48
N VAL A 32 -15.20 13.28 16.41
CA VAL A 32 -16.30 14.08 15.85
C VAL A 32 -16.46 13.78 14.36
N GLU A 33 -15.35 13.69 13.63
CA GLU A 33 -15.37 13.43 12.19
C GLU A 33 -15.74 11.98 11.88
N VAL A 34 -15.27 11.03 12.70
CA VAL A 34 -15.70 9.62 12.65
C VAL A 34 -17.19 9.49 12.94
N SER A 35 -17.71 10.20 13.93
CA SER A 35 -19.14 10.21 14.27
C SER A 35 -19.98 10.77 13.14
N LEU A 36 -19.50 11.83 12.47
CA LEU A 36 -20.17 12.40 11.30
C LEU A 36 -20.18 11.42 10.12
N LEU A 37 -19.09 10.68 9.89
CA LEU A 37 -19.04 9.62 8.88
C LEU A 37 -20.07 8.53 9.17
N ARG A 38 -20.17 8.06 10.43
CA ARG A 38 -21.17 7.07 10.85
C ARG A 38 -22.60 7.58 10.60
N GLN A 39 -22.91 8.82 10.97
CA GLN A 39 -24.23 9.41 10.72
C GLN A 39 -24.56 9.51 9.22
N LYS A 40 -23.57 9.87 8.38
CA LYS A 40 -23.75 9.87 6.91
C LYS A 40 -24.02 8.46 6.38
N CYS A 41 -23.32 7.44 6.91
CA CYS A 41 -23.55 6.05 6.54
C CYS A 41 -24.96 5.57 6.90
N GLU A 42 -25.49 5.91 8.08
CA GLU A 42 -26.87 5.57 8.47
C GLU A 42 -27.92 6.10 7.51
N LYS A 43 -27.69 7.30 6.95
CA LYS A 43 -28.55 7.86 5.91
C LYS A 43 -28.41 7.10 4.59
N LEU A 44 -27.18 6.76 4.19
CA LEU A 44 -26.90 6.01 2.96
C LEU A 44 -27.45 4.57 3.01
N LEU A 45 -27.47 3.92 4.18
CA LEU A 45 -28.05 2.59 4.40
C LEU A 45 -29.54 2.51 4.04
N LYS A 46 -30.26 3.63 4.11
CA LYS A 46 -31.68 3.73 3.73
C LYS A 46 -31.89 3.98 2.23
N THR A 47 -30.81 4.00 1.45
CA THR A 47 -30.84 4.23 0.00
C THR A 47 -30.40 3.00 -0.77
N LYS A 48 -30.50 3.06 -2.10
CA LYS A 48 -29.95 2.02 -2.99
C LYS A 48 -28.42 1.90 -2.95
N HIS A 49 -27.71 2.81 -2.27
CA HIS A 49 -26.25 2.83 -2.15
C HIS A 49 -25.76 2.27 -0.81
N ARG A 50 -26.50 1.29 -0.28
CA ARG A 50 -26.18 0.63 1.00
C ARG A 50 -24.87 -0.18 0.97
N ASP A 51 -24.48 -0.67 -0.20
CA ASP A 51 -23.18 -1.28 -0.48
C ASP A 51 -22.03 -0.30 -0.18
N TYR A 52 -22.10 0.90 -0.74
CA TYR A 52 -21.12 1.97 -0.47
C TYR A 52 -21.20 2.46 0.98
N ALA A 53 -22.38 2.46 1.61
CA ALA A 53 -22.49 2.76 3.03
C ALA A 53 -21.70 1.76 3.89
N TYR A 54 -21.81 0.47 3.60
CA TYR A 54 -21.02 -0.56 4.27
C TYR A 54 -19.52 -0.43 3.97
N ALA A 55 -19.12 -0.14 2.73
CA ALA A 55 -17.71 0.12 2.42
C ALA A 55 -17.13 1.32 3.19
N ILE A 56 -17.89 2.43 3.30
CA ILE A 56 -17.49 3.59 4.10
C ILE A 56 -17.40 3.24 5.59
N MET A 57 -18.33 2.43 6.11
CA MET A 57 -18.24 1.89 7.47
C MET A 57 -16.97 1.05 7.65
N GLY A 58 -16.64 0.16 6.70
CA GLY A 58 -15.41 -0.63 6.69
C GLY A 58 -14.16 0.25 6.78
N CYS A 59 -14.04 1.27 5.93
CA CYS A 59 -12.97 2.27 6.02
C CYS A 59 -12.95 3.02 7.36
N THR A 60 -14.12 3.32 7.93
CA THR A 60 -14.23 4.01 9.22
C THR A 60 -13.73 3.14 10.37
N HIS A 61 -14.06 1.85 10.37
CA HIS A 61 -13.55 0.88 11.35
C HIS A 61 -12.06 0.58 11.15
N SER A 62 -11.58 0.62 9.90
CA SER A 62 -10.14 0.60 9.61
C SER A 62 -9.46 1.75 10.35
N LEU A 63 -9.94 3.00 10.23
CA LEU A 63 -9.36 4.16 10.92
C LEU A 63 -9.22 3.97 12.45
N LEU A 64 -10.13 3.21 13.05
CA LEU A 64 -10.14 2.91 14.48
C LEU A 64 -9.24 1.72 14.86
N GLY A 65 -8.64 1.03 13.88
CA GLY A 65 -7.84 -0.19 14.10
C GLY A 65 -8.68 -1.44 14.36
N GLU A 66 -9.98 -1.38 14.08
CA GLU A 66 -10.93 -2.48 14.32
C GLU A 66 -10.98 -3.40 13.08
N THR A 67 -9.89 -4.12 12.81
CA THR A 67 -9.67 -4.88 11.56
C THR A 67 -10.74 -5.92 11.27
N GLU A 68 -11.19 -6.69 12.28
CA GLU A 68 -12.23 -7.71 12.09
C GLU A 68 -13.59 -7.08 11.71
N ILE A 69 -13.92 -5.95 12.35
CA ILE A 69 -15.15 -5.22 12.06
C ILE A 69 -15.08 -4.59 10.66
N MET A 70 -13.91 -4.05 10.29
CA MET A 70 -13.63 -3.57 8.94
C MET A 70 -13.90 -4.65 7.89
N ILE A 71 -13.36 -5.86 8.08
CA ILE A 71 -13.54 -6.99 7.16
C ILE A 71 -15.03 -7.33 7.02
N SER A 72 -15.75 -7.48 8.13
CA SER A 72 -17.18 -7.81 8.10
C SER A 72 -18.02 -6.78 7.32
N TYR A 73 -17.68 -5.49 7.41
CA TYR A 73 -18.37 -4.46 6.65
C TYR A 73 -18.06 -4.50 5.15
N PHE A 74 -16.83 -4.79 4.75
CA PHE A 74 -16.51 -4.98 3.34
C PHE A 74 -17.15 -6.24 2.77
N GLU A 75 -17.20 -7.33 3.53
CA GLU A 75 -17.91 -8.54 3.13
C GLU A 75 -19.39 -8.26 2.88
N LYS A 76 -20.07 -7.53 3.78
CA LYS A 76 -21.46 -7.07 3.56
C LYS A 76 -21.62 -6.18 2.33
N ALA A 77 -20.65 -5.30 2.06
CA ALA A 77 -20.67 -4.48 0.86
C ALA A 77 -20.61 -5.35 -0.41
N LEU A 78 -19.74 -6.35 -0.40
CA LEU A 78 -19.55 -7.30 -1.51
C LEU A 78 -20.68 -8.34 -1.62
N GLU A 79 -21.40 -8.67 -0.55
CA GLU A 79 -22.62 -9.48 -0.63
C GLU A 79 -23.71 -8.78 -1.47
N ILE A 80 -23.76 -7.45 -1.40
CA ILE A 80 -24.75 -6.63 -2.12
C ILE A 80 -24.27 -6.35 -3.55
N SER A 81 -22.98 -6.06 -3.71
CA SER A 81 -22.36 -5.67 -4.97
C SER A 81 -21.07 -6.49 -5.22
N PRO A 82 -21.18 -7.79 -5.52
CA PRO A 82 -20.03 -8.71 -5.58
C PRO A 82 -19.03 -8.36 -6.69
N ASN A 83 -19.51 -7.71 -7.74
CA ASN A 83 -18.73 -7.36 -8.94
C ASN A 83 -18.45 -5.85 -9.03
N ASP A 84 -18.45 -5.12 -7.90
CA ASP A 84 -18.06 -3.71 -7.89
C ASP A 84 -16.52 -3.60 -7.75
N PRO A 85 -15.79 -3.13 -8.79
CA PRO A 85 -14.33 -3.01 -8.75
C PRO A 85 -13.87 -1.97 -7.71
N GLN A 86 -14.65 -0.92 -7.46
CA GLN A 86 -14.29 0.12 -6.50
C GLN A 86 -14.39 -0.39 -5.06
N ILE A 87 -15.39 -1.22 -4.74
CA ILE A 87 -15.51 -1.84 -3.41
C ILE A 87 -14.36 -2.82 -3.18
N ASN A 88 -14.03 -3.68 -4.16
CA ASN A 88 -12.88 -4.57 -4.08
C ASN A 88 -11.57 -3.79 -3.90
N TYR A 89 -11.37 -2.71 -4.65
CA TYR A 89 -10.20 -1.84 -4.51
C TYR A 89 -10.11 -1.16 -3.14
N ASN A 90 -11.21 -0.57 -2.65
CA ASN A 90 -11.22 0.06 -1.34
C ASN A 90 -10.94 -0.96 -0.24
N TYR A 91 -11.50 -2.17 -0.34
CA TYR A 91 -11.23 -3.24 0.61
C TYR A 91 -9.74 -3.65 0.58
N ALA A 92 -9.17 -3.79 -0.61
CA ALA A 92 -7.76 -4.09 -0.79
C ALA A 92 -6.84 -3.03 -0.16
N ILE A 93 -7.16 -1.74 -0.35
CA ILE A 93 -6.43 -0.64 0.28
C ILE A 93 -6.51 -0.72 1.81
N GLU A 94 -7.69 -0.99 2.38
CA GLU A 94 -7.80 -1.16 3.83
C GLU A 94 -7.08 -2.40 4.36
N LEU A 95 -7.10 -3.51 3.63
CA LEU A 95 -6.32 -4.70 3.97
C LEU A 95 -4.82 -4.38 3.97
N LEU A 96 -4.34 -3.66 2.95
CA LEU A 96 -2.95 -3.23 2.87
C LEU A 96 -2.56 -2.30 4.03
N ASN A 97 -3.42 -1.32 4.37
CA ASN A 97 -3.22 -0.42 5.52
C ASN A 97 -3.19 -1.17 6.87
N ASN A 98 -3.80 -2.36 6.94
CA ASN A 98 -3.78 -3.24 8.12
C ASN A 98 -2.82 -4.44 7.95
N PHE A 99 -1.84 -4.31 7.04
CA PHE A 99 -0.77 -5.28 6.79
C PHE A 99 -1.24 -6.70 6.37
N GLN A 100 -2.48 -6.81 5.88
CA GLN A 100 -3.05 -8.04 5.31
C GLN A 100 -2.70 -8.14 3.80
N VAL A 101 -1.39 -8.14 3.49
CA VAL A 101 -0.88 -8.00 2.10
C VAL A 101 -1.39 -9.10 1.15
N PRO A 102 -1.36 -10.40 1.52
CA PRO A 102 -1.87 -11.45 0.61
C PRO A 102 -3.36 -11.28 0.28
N GLN A 103 -4.18 -10.92 1.27
CA GLN A 103 -5.60 -10.67 1.06
C GLN A 103 -5.82 -9.40 0.21
N ALA A 104 -5.03 -8.35 0.43
CA ALA A 104 -5.08 -7.12 -0.37
C ALA A 104 -4.81 -7.41 -1.85
N ILE A 105 -3.76 -8.17 -2.17
CA ILE A 105 -3.43 -8.58 -3.54
C ILE A 105 -4.60 -9.33 -4.19
N SER A 106 -5.25 -10.25 -3.46
CA SER A 106 -6.41 -10.97 -3.95
C SER A 106 -7.57 -10.04 -4.33
N GLN A 107 -7.88 -9.06 -3.46
CA GLN A 107 -8.96 -8.10 -3.73
C GLN A 107 -8.61 -7.12 -4.85
N PHE A 108 -7.34 -6.68 -4.95
CA PHE A 108 -6.90 -5.88 -6.10
C PHE A 108 -7.00 -6.65 -7.42
N ARG A 109 -6.65 -7.94 -7.44
CA ARG A 109 -6.80 -8.79 -8.64
C ARG A 109 -8.25 -8.87 -9.08
N LYS A 110 -9.20 -9.07 -8.15
CA LYS A 110 -10.64 -9.02 -8.47
C LYS A 110 -11.05 -7.68 -9.05
N ALA A 111 -10.60 -6.56 -8.47
CA ALA A 111 -10.88 -5.23 -9.02
C ALA A 111 -10.35 -5.07 -10.45
N ALA A 112 -9.11 -5.54 -10.69
CA ALA A 112 -8.44 -5.49 -11.99
C ALA A 112 -9.02 -6.45 -13.05
N GLU A 113 -9.69 -7.53 -12.62
CA GLU A 113 -10.45 -8.46 -13.49
C GLU A 113 -11.79 -7.84 -13.93
N LEU A 114 -12.46 -7.16 -13.00
CA LEU A 114 -13.75 -6.51 -13.24
C LEU A 114 -13.62 -5.21 -14.05
N ASN A 115 -12.53 -4.47 -13.84
CA ASN A 115 -12.19 -3.29 -14.60
C ASN A 115 -10.67 -3.25 -14.81
N SER A 116 -10.25 -3.18 -16.07
CA SER A 116 -8.84 -3.21 -16.45
C SER A 116 -8.10 -1.88 -16.26
N ASP A 117 -8.66 -0.89 -15.56
CA ASP A 117 -8.01 0.39 -15.33
C ASP A 117 -6.68 0.25 -14.58
N LEU A 118 -5.70 1.07 -14.98
CA LEU A 118 -4.36 1.09 -14.41
C LEU A 118 -4.35 1.33 -12.89
N VAL A 119 -5.34 2.05 -12.35
CA VAL A 119 -5.46 2.36 -10.92
C VAL A 119 -5.51 1.10 -10.05
N PHE A 120 -5.99 -0.02 -10.60
CA PHE A 120 -6.04 -1.30 -9.89
C PHE A 120 -4.75 -2.12 -10.02
N LEU A 121 -3.94 -1.87 -11.05
CA LEU A 121 -2.71 -2.62 -11.33
C LEU A 121 -1.49 -2.09 -10.58
N PHE A 122 -1.35 -0.76 -10.45
CA PHE A 122 -0.21 -0.16 -9.75
C PHE A 122 -0.09 -0.65 -8.30
N PRO A 123 -1.15 -0.70 -7.48
CA PRO A 123 -1.04 -1.21 -6.12
C PRO A 123 -0.67 -2.71 -6.04
N ILE A 124 -1.02 -3.51 -7.05
CA ILE A 124 -0.59 -4.91 -7.14
C ILE A 124 0.91 -4.96 -7.39
N LEU A 125 1.40 -4.17 -8.34
CA LEU A 125 2.83 -4.05 -8.63
C LEU A 125 3.60 -3.61 -7.38
N ASP A 126 3.15 -2.54 -6.73
CA ASP A 126 3.77 -2.00 -5.52
C ASP A 126 3.82 -3.06 -4.40
N SER A 127 2.73 -3.81 -4.21
CA SER A 127 2.66 -4.89 -3.21
C SER A 127 3.66 -6.01 -3.49
N PHE A 128 3.83 -6.42 -4.76
CA PHE A 128 4.81 -7.44 -5.11
C PHE A 128 6.24 -6.94 -5.00
N LEU A 129 6.52 -5.68 -5.36
CA LEU A 129 7.84 -5.08 -5.20
C LEU A 129 8.23 -4.95 -3.72
N GLN A 130 7.28 -4.57 -2.86
CA GLN A 130 7.49 -4.53 -1.40
C GLN A 130 7.85 -5.92 -0.83
N LEU A 131 7.30 -6.99 -1.39
CA LEU A 131 7.61 -8.37 -1.00
C LEU A 131 8.80 -8.97 -1.78
N ILE A 132 9.40 -8.19 -2.70
CA ILE A 132 10.47 -8.63 -3.62
C ILE A 132 10.04 -9.90 -4.39
N CYS A 133 8.77 -9.99 -4.77
CA CYS A 133 8.21 -11.02 -5.65
C CYS A 133 8.45 -10.60 -7.11
N ILE A 134 9.69 -10.80 -7.59
CA ILE A 134 10.18 -10.21 -8.84
C ILE A 134 9.43 -10.72 -10.07
N ASP A 135 9.14 -12.02 -10.14
CA ASP A 135 8.46 -12.62 -11.29
C ASP A 135 7.02 -12.12 -11.41
N GLU A 136 6.29 -12.05 -10.30
CA GLU A 136 4.94 -11.51 -10.24
C GLU A 136 4.92 -10.01 -10.52
N ALA A 137 5.87 -9.25 -9.98
CA ALA A 137 6.02 -7.83 -10.25
C ALA A 137 6.26 -7.56 -11.75
N GLN A 138 7.18 -8.30 -12.38
CA GLN A 138 7.47 -8.18 -13.81
C GLN A 138 6.23 -8.50 -14.65
N SER A 139 5.48 -9.56 -14.31
CA SER A 139 4.22 -9.92 -14.98
C SER A 139 3.19 -8.78 -14.95
N VAL A 140 3.02 -8.12 -13.80
CA VAL A 140 2.09 -6.99 -13.67
C VAL A 140 2.60 -5.76 -14.41
N LEU A 141 3.91 -5.48 -14.35
CA LEU A 141 4.52 -4.36 -15.07
C LEU A 141 4.37 -4.50 -16.59
N ASP A 142 4.52 -5.71 -17.12
CA ASP A 142 4.31 -5.99 -18.55
C ASP A 142 2.86 -5.77 -18.96
N LYS A 143 1.90 -6.15 -18.10
CA LYS A 143 0.49 -5.83 -18.30
C LYS A 143 0.24 -4.32 -18.34
N ILE A 144 0.80 -3.56 -17.39
CA ILE A 144 0.71 -2.09 -17.35
C ILE A 144 1.28 -1.47 -18.63
N LYS A 145 2.48 -1.86 -19.03
CA LYS A 145 3.11 -1.39 -20.27
C LYS A 145 2.24 -1.69 -21.49
N SER A 146 1.69 -2.89 -21.61
CA SER A 146 0.83 -3.25 -22.74
C SER A 146 -0.38 -2.32 -22.86
N GLN A 147 -1.02 -1.97 -21.74
CA GLN A 147 -2.15 -1.05 -21.72
C GLN A 147 -1.75 0.38 -22.10
N VAL A 148 -0.59 0.84 -21.61
CA VAL A 148 -0.04 2.17 -21.93
C VAL A 148 0.37 2.26 -23.40
N TYR A 149 1.00 1.22 -23.96
CA TYR A 149 1.36 1.20 -25.39
C TYR A 149 0.15 1.18 -26.31
N CYS A 150 -0.89 0.43 -25.94
CA CYS A 150 -2.15 0.40 -26.69
C CYS A 150 -2.90 1.75 -26.63
N ASN A 151 -2.77 2.49 -25.52
CA ASN A 151 -3.43 3.78 -25.33
C ASN A 151 -2.49 4.97 -25.55
N LYS A 152 -2.58 5.58 -26.74
CA LYS A 152 -1.72 6.70 -27.16
C LYS A 152 -1.78 7.94 -26.26
N GLU A 153 -2.87 8.18 -25.54
CA GLU A 153 -2.97 9.32 -24.62
C GLU A 153 -2.24 9.02 -23.31
N LEU A 154 -2.46 7.83 -22.74
CA LEU A 154 -1.73 7.38 -21.55
C LEU A 154 -0.22 7.30 -21.80
N GLY A 155 0.19 6.88 -22.99
CA GLY A 155 1.60 6.84 -23.39
C GLY A 155 2.31 8.20 -23.37
N LYS A 156 1.59 9.32 -23.37
CA LYS A 156 2.16 10.67 -23.24
C LYS A 156 2.26 11.15 -21.79
N ASN A 157 1.70 10.42 -20.83
CA ASN A 157 1.73 10.81 -19.44
C ASN A 157 3.15 10.59 -18.87
N VAL A 158 3.82 11.69 -18.55
CA VAL A 158 5.20 11.70 -18.07
C VAL A 158 5.33 10.96 -16.74
N GLU A 159 4.36 11.12 -15.83
CA GLU A 159 4.39 10.48 -14.50
C GLU A 159 4.24 8.96 -14.61
N ILE A 160 3.32 8.49 -15.46
CA ILE A 160 3.14 7.05 -15.72
C ILE A 160 4.41 6.44 -16.30
N ASN A 161 5.02 7.10 -17.29
CA ASN A 161 6.25 6.62 -17.91
C ASN A 161 7.45 6.62 -16.94
N ALA A 162 7.55 7.65 -16.09
CA ALA A 162 8.56 7.72 -15.04
C ALA A 162 8.39 6.58 -14.03
N SER A 163 7.15 6.31 -13.58
CA SER A 163 6.83 5.19 -12.70
C SER A 163 7.19 3.83 -13.33
N ILE A 164 6.80 3.59 -14.59
CA ILE A 164 7.16 2.36 -15.32
C ILE A 164 8.68 2.18 -15.41
N THR A 165 9.40 3.26 -15.72
CA THR A 165 10.86 3.22 -15.86
C THR A 165 11.54 2.95 -14.52
N GLY A 166 11.12 3.63 -13.46
CA GLY A 166 11.64 3.41 -12.11
C GLY A 166 11.42 1.98 -11.63
N ASN A 167 10.20 1.45 -11.81
CA ASN A 167 9.87 0.07 -11.45
C ASN A 167 10.65 -0.95 -12.30
N GLN A 168 10.85 -0.70 -13.59
CA GLN A 168 11.67 -1.57 -14.43
C GLN A 168 13.14 -1.58 -13.96
N ASN A 169 13.69 -0.42 -13.63
CA ASN A 169 15.06 -0.33 -13.13
C ASN A 169 15.23 -1.09 -11.81
N LEU A 170 14.26 -0.96 -10.90
CA LEU A 170 14.25 -1.70 -9.64
C LEU A 170 14.24 -3.21 -9.87
N ILE A 171 13.34 -3.71 -10.72
CA ILE A 171 13.28 -5.13 -11.08
C ILE A 171 14.60 -5.59 -11.71
N ASN A 172 15.14 -4.81 -12.66
CA ASN A 172 16.41 -5.14 -13.30
C ASN A 172 17.56 -5.22 -12.29
N GLY A 173 17.61 -4.30 -11.31
CA GLY A 173 18.55 -4.36 -10.21
C GLY A 173 18.44 -5.69 -9.46
N TYR A 174 17.24 -6.08 -9.04
CA TYR A 174 17.04 -7.32 -8.29
C TYR A 174 17.43 -8.57 -9.08
N THR A 175 17.14 -8.60 -10.39
CA THR A 175 17.51 -9.74 -11.24
C THR A 175 19.02 -9.90 -11.45
N GLN A 176 19.81 -8.86 -11.19
CA GLN A 176 21.28 -8.91 -11.32
C GLN A 176 21.96 -9.43 -10.05
N LEU A 177 21.23 -9.51 -8.93
CA LEU A 177 21.78 -10.04 -7.68
C LEU A 177 21.98 -11.57 -7.77
N PRO A 178 23.01 -12.12 -7.11
CA PRO A 178 23.12 -13.55 -6.91
C PRO A 178 21.84 -14.11 -6.26
N LYS A 179 21.38 -15.29 -6.71
CA LYS A 179 20.15 -15.91 -6.18
C LYS A 179 20.20 -16.12 -4.66
N GLY A 180 21.37 -16.43 -4.11
CA GLY A 180 21.57 -16.55 -2.66
C GLY A 180 21.26 -15.24 -1.95
N ASP A 181 21.83 -14.13 -2.41
CA ASP A 181 21.65 -12.81 -1.82
C ASP A 181 20.20 -12.35 -1.90
N LEU A 182 19.52 -12.60 -3.03
CA LEU A 182 18.10 -12.27 -3.19
C LEU A 182 17.22 -12.98 -2.14
N VAL A 183 17.47 -14.26 -1.88
CA VAL A 183 16.73 -15.04 -0.86
C VAL A 183 16.98 -14.47 0.54
N HIS A 184 18.23 -14.07 0.84
CA HIS A 184 18.54 -13.44 2.13
C HIS A 184 17.84 -12.08 2.27
N ILE A 185 17.84 -11.24 1.24
CA ILE A 185 17.14 -9.95 1.28
C ILE A 185 15.63 -10.15 1.44
N GLN A 186 15.02 -11.09 0.71
CA GLN A 186 13.61 -11.46 0.90
C GLN A 186 13.32 -11.91 2.33
N THR A 187 14.21 -12.72 2.92
CA THR A 187 14.09 -13.20 4.29
C THR A 187 14.19 -12.05 5.30
N LEU A 188 15.16 -11.15 5.11
CA LEU A 188 15.31 -9.95 5.93
C LEU A 188 14.07 -9.06 5.87
N ILE A 189 13.55 -8.76 4.67
CA ILE A 189 12.35 -7.94 4.50
C ILE A 189 11.14 -8.61 5.17
N HIS A 190 10.99 -9.93 5.03
CA HIS A 190 9.95 -10.66 5.72
C HIS A 190 10.08 -10.58 7.25
N GLN A 191 11.31 -10.75 7.78
CA GLN A 191 11.58 -10.62 9.22
C GLN A 191 11.30 -9.21 9.71
N LEU A 192 11.74 -8.17 8.99
CA LEU A 192 11.46 -6.78 9.31
C LEU A 192 9.95 -6.52 9.32
N HIS A 193 9.20 -7.04 8.35
CA HIS A 193 7.73 -6.98 8.37
C HIS A 193 7.14 -7.65 9.63
N CYS A 194 7.63 -8.85 10.00
CA CYS A 194 7.14 -9.59 11.16
C CYS A 194 7.51 -8.94 12.51
N LEU A 195 8.72 -8.41 12.64
CA LEU A 195 9.21 -7.69 13.83
C LEU A 195 8.45 -6.37 13.99
N LYS A 196 8.22 -5.63 12.88
CA LYS A 196 7.40 -4.41 12.87
C LYS A 196 5.97 -4.66 13.32
N MET A 197 5.36 -5.79 12.94
CA MET A 197 4.03 -6.17 13.42
C MET A 197 3.96 -6.33 14.95
N LYS A 198 5.09 -6.56 15.64
CA LYS A 198 5.16 -6.75 17.10
C LYS A 198 5.60 -5.50 17.86
N ASN A 199 6.62 -4.78 17.38
CA ASN A 199 7.30 -3.73 18.16
C ASN A 199 7.02 -2.29 17.69
N TYR A 200 6.62 -2.07 16.43
CA TYR A 200 6.38 -0.73 15.87
C TYR A 200 4.96 -0.64 15.30
N PRO A 201 3.94 -0.46 16.17
CA PRO A 201 2.58 -0.35 15.72
C PRO A 201 2.39 1.04 15.12
N LYS A 202 2.57 1.10 13.80
CA LYS A 202 1.89 1.95 12.81
C LYS A 202 2.87 2.71 11.90
N ASN A 203 2.77 2.33 10.62
CA ASN A 203 3.12 3.14 9.45
C ASN A 203 4.59 3.19 9.00
N ILE A 204 5.37 2.15 9.24
CA ILE A 204 6.68 2.03 8.60
C ILE A 204 6.52 1.54 7.15
N ALA A 205 6.93 2.34 6.17
CA ALA A 205 7.06 1.91 4.77
C ALA A 205 8.53 1.58 4.49
N ILE A 206 8.79 0.46 3.79
CA ILE A 206 10.09 0.20 3.18
C ILE A 206 9.96 0.60 1.73
N GLU A 207 10.64 1.66 1.32
CA GLU A 207 10.76 2.07 -0.07
C GLU A 207 12.09 1.58 -0.61
N HIS A 208 12.03 0.97 -1.78
CA HIS A 208 13.16 0.35 -2.44
C HIS A 208 13.43 1.18 -3.69
N THR A 209 14.56 1.85 -3.74
CA THR A 209 15.01 2.49 -4.98
C THR A 209 16.32 1.87 -5.42
N PHE A 210 16.51 1.75 -6.73
CA PHE A 210 17.74 1.26 -7.32
C PHE A 210 18.42 2.41 -8.03
N ASP A 211 19.58 2.83 -7.51
CA ASP A 211 20.44 3.75 -8.25
C ASP A 211 21.21 2.95 -9.30
N GLY A 212 20.75 3.03 -10.55
CA GLY A 212 21.39 2.34 -11.66
C GLY A 212 22.83 2.80 -11.97
N LYS A 213 23.26 3.97 -11.46
CA LYS A 213 24.63 4.47 -11.64
C LYS A 213 25.58 3.83 -10.63
N GLU A 214 25.23 3.90 -9.36
CA GLU A 214 26.03 3.35 -8.25
C GLU A 214 25.79 1.85 -8.04
N LYS A 215 24.74 1.30 -8.68
CA LYS A 215 24.24 -0.07 -8.52
C LYS A 215 23.84 -0.40 -7.09
N GLU A 216 23.33 0.59 -6.37
CA GLU A 216 22.96 0.47 -4.96
C GLU A 216 21.45 0.38 -4.78
N PHE A 217 21.04 -0.36 -3.75
CA PHE A 217 19.66 -0.33 -3.28
C PHE A 217 19.56 0.58 -2.06
N VAL A 218 18.63 1.51 -2.13
CA VAL A 218 18.29 2.34 -0.99
C VAL A 218 17.00 1.80 -0.40
N TYR A 219 17.07 1.42 0.88
CA TYR A 219 15.93 0.99 1.66
C TYR A 219 15.59 2.11 2.62
N ALA A 220 14.64 2.95 2.22
CA ALA A 220 14.16 4.00 3.09
C ALA A 220 13.06 3.42 3.99
N ILE A 221 13.27 3.52 5.30
CA ILE A 221 12.35 3.07 6.33
C ILE A 221 11.75 4.32 6.95
N HIS A 222 10.55 4.66 6.47
CA HIS A 222 9.89 5.90 6.88
C HIS A 222 8.98 5.65 8.07
N ASP A 223 9.24 6.25 9.23
CA ASP A 223 8.21 6.40 10.26
C ASP A 223 7.25 7.52 9.82
N LYS A 224 6.05 7.17 9.32
CA LYS A 224 5.09 8.19 8.85
C LYS A 224 4.60 9.12 9.97
N VAL A 225 4.97 8.86 11.23
CA VAL A 225 4.63 9.61 12.45
C VAL A 225 5.42 10.90 12.60
N SER A 226 6.62 10.96 12.03
CA SER A 226 7.52 12.09 12.23
C SER A 226 7.23 13.23 11.24
N PRO A 227 7.25 14.50 11.67
CA PRO A 227 7.09 15.64 10.75
C PRO A 227 8.13 15.55 9.63
N LEU A 228 7.71 15.84 8.38
CA LEU A 228 8.59 15.90 7.19
C LEU A 228 9.84 16.78 7.39
N GLU A 229 9.82 17.68 8.39
CA GLU A 229 10.92 18.58 8.74
C GLU A 229 12.03 17.94 9.59
N LYS A 230 11.92 16.66 10.00
CA LYS A 230 13.03 15.93 10.63
C LYS A 230 13.96 15.33 9.59
N ILE A 231 15.23 15.73 9.66
CA ILE A 231 16.39 15.17 8.93
C ILE A 231 16.41 13.64 9.11
N TRP A 232 16.85 12.89 8.10
CA TRP A 232 17.15 11.45 8.19
C TRP A 232 17.92 11.15 9.48
N GLN A 233 17.37 10.27 10.33
CA GLN A 233 18.00 9.84 11.57
C GLN A 233 18.52 8.40 11.40
N PHE A 234 19.54 8.04 12.16
CA PHE A 234 20.06 6.68 12.19
C PHE A 234 19.29 5.89 13.26
N ASP A 235 18.85 4.68 12.97
CA ASP A 235 18.17 3.79 13.92
C ASP A 235 19.13 2.67 14.36
N ASP A 236 19.70 2.84 15.56
CA ASP A 236 20.69 1.91 16.10
C ASP A 236 20.13 0.50 16.33
N GLU A 237 18.85 0.38 16.72
CA GLU A 237 18.22 -0.92 16.99
C GLU A 237 18.00 -1.69 15.69
N LEU A 238 17.47 -1.00 14.67
CA LEU A 238 17.25 -1.57 13.35
C LEU A 238 18.55 -1.92 12.63
N MET A 239 19.59 -1.09 12.81
CA MET A 239 20.93 -1.38 12.33
C MET A 239 21.54 -2.58 13.04
N GLN A 240 21.31 -2.72 14.35
CA GLN A 240 21.76 -3.90 15.09
C GLN A 240 21.02 -5.16 14.65
N ASP A 241 19.71 -5.10 14.37
CA ASP A 241 18.95 -6.21 13.79
C ASP A 241 19.51 -6.64 12.43
N PHE A 242 19.93 -5.67 11.61
CA PHE A 242 20.59 -5.94 10.33
C PHE A 242 21.96 -6.61 10.50
N ILE A 243 22.81 -6.08 11.39
CA ILE A 243 24.12 -6.68 11.71
C ILE A 243 23.95 -8.11 12.22
N ASN A 244 23.01 -8.32 13.15
CA ASN A 244 22.69 -9.64 13.68
C ASN A 244 22.21 -10.59 12.58
N PHE A 245 21.48 -10.08 11.58
CA PHE A 245 21.05 -10.86 10.42
C PHE A 245 22.25 -11.26 9.55
N GLU A 246 23.13 -10.33 9.20
CA GLU A 246 24.36 -10.59 8.45
C GLU A 246 25.23 -11.65 9.16
N GLU A 247 25.49 -11.47 10.45
CA GLU A 247 26.28 -12.40 11.27
C GLU A 247 25.64 -13.79 11.34
N LYS A 248 24.32 -13.86 11.56
CA LYS A 248 23.58 -15.13 11.65
C LYS A 248 23.58 -15.90 10.34
N HIS A 249 23.58 -15.21 9.21
CA HIS A 249 23.49 -15.80 7.88
C HIS A 249 24.85 -15.93 7.17
N ASP A 250 25.94 -15.42 7.76
CA ASP A 250 27.29 -15.39 7.18
C ASP A 250 27.31 -14.73 5.80
N ILE A 251 26.66 -13.57 5.71
CA ILE A 251 26.54 -12.77 4.47
C ILE A 251 26.98 -11.33 4.73
N HIS A 252 27.27 -10.61 3.64
CA HIS A 252 27.42 -9.16 3.67
C HIS A 252 26.59 -8.56 2.53
N LEU A 253 25.75 -7.59 2.85
CA LEU A 253 24.84 -6.88 1.95
C LEU A 253 25.33 -5.42 1.78
N PRO A 254 26.38 -5.19 0.96
CA PRO A 254 27.08 -3.89 0.91
C PRO A 254 26.28 -2.77 0.24
N TYR A 255 25.18 -3.09 -0.44
CA TYR A 255 24.35 -2.16 -1.21
C TYR A 255 23.09 -1.75 -0.45
N PHE A 256 23.18 -1.59 0.86
CA PHE A 256 22.04 -1.36 1.74
C PHE A 256 22.20 -0.04 2.48
N THR A 257 21.62 1.03 1.96
CA THR A 257 21.49 2.26 2.75
C THR A 257 20.16 2.22 3.49
N LEU A 258 20.22 1.98 4.80
CA LEU A 258 19.12 2.18 5.73
C LEU A 258 19.03 3.66 6.07
N MET A 259 17.95 4.29 5.64
CA MET A 259 17.61 5.60 6.16
C MET A 259 16.33 5.48 6.97
N TYR A 260 16.44 5.75 8.27
CA TYR A 260 15.29 5.82 9.14
C TYR A 260 14.83 7.27 9.23
N GLN A 261 13.55 7.52 9.04
CA GLN A 261 12.95 8.78 9.49
C GLN A 261 12.39 8.50 10.86
N GLY A 262 12.99 9.06 11.91
CA GLY A 262 12.66 8.80 13.31
C GLY A 262 12.39 10.05 14.12
N ALA A 263 11.72 9.88 15.26
CA ALA A 263 11.46 10.94 16.21
C ALA A 263 12.67 11.21 17.12
#